data_AF-A0A1A6H2D5-F1
#
_entry.id   AF-A0A1A6H2D5-F1
#
_cell.length_a   1.000
_cell.length_b   1.000
_cell.length_c   1.000
_cell.angle_alpha   90.00
_cell.angle_beta   90.00
_cell.angle_gamma   90.00
#
_symmetry.space_group_name_H-M   'P 1'
#
loop_
_entity.id
_entity.type
_entity.pdbx_description
1 polymer ?
#
loop_
_entity_poly.entity_id
_entity_poly.type
_entity_poly.pdbx_seq_one_letter_code
_entity_poly.pdbx_strand_id
1 'polypeptide(L)'
;ASIVQKRIIYFQDEGSLTKKLCEQDPTLDGVTDRPILDCCACGTAKYRLTFYGNWSEKTHPKDYPREYSRYFMGRANHWSAIIGGSHSKNYVLWEYGGYASEGVKQVAELGSPVKMEEEIRQ
;
A
#
# COMPACT_ATOMS: atom_id res chain seq x y z
N ALA A 1 -20.16 39.16 36.36
CA ALA A 1 -20.72 37.80 36.23
C ALA A 1 -19.57 36.85 35.95
N SER A 2 -19.46 35.75 36.68
CA SER A 2 -18.35 34.80 36.54
C SER A 2 -18.94 33.43 36.22
N ILE A 3 -18.54 32.84 35.09
CA ILE A 3 -18.94 31.49 34.68
C ILE A 3 -17.80 30.53 35.04
N VAL A 4 -18.12 29.45 35.75
CA VAL A 4 -17.25 28.28 35.89
C VAL A 4 -17.79 27.18 34.98
N GLN A 5 -17.01 26.79 33.99
CA GLN A 5 -17.28 25.63 33.14
C GLN A 5 -16.49 24.43 33.69
N LYS A 6 -17.17 23.52 34.40
CA LYS A 6 -16.57 22.23 34.79
C LYS A 6 -16.65 21.28 33.59
N ARG A 7 -15.51 20.83 33.08
CA ARG A 7 -15.44 19.66 32.19
C ARG A 7 -15.64 18.41 33.04
N ILE A 8 -16.56 17.53 32.64
CA ILE A 8 -16.75 16.23 33.30
C ILE A 8 -15.51 15.38 33.01
N ILE A 9 -14.78 14.98 34.06
CA ILE A 9 -13.68 14.02 33.96
C ILE A 9 -14.28 12.65 34.28
N TYR A 10 -14.29 11.77 33.29
CA TYR A 10 -14.71 10.39 33.46
C TYR A 10 -13.53 9.57 34.00
N PHE A 11 -13.75 8.85 35.09
CA PHE A 11 -12.81 7.87 35.65
C PHE A 11 -13.58 6.60 36.02
N GLN A 12 -12.86 5.48 36.04
CA GLN A 12 -13.41 4.18 36.40
C GLN A 12 -12.31 3.40 37.13
N ASP A 13 -12.66 2.78 38.26
CA ASP A 13 -11.67 2.05 39.07
C ASP A 13 -11.34 0.67 38.47
N GLU A 14 -12.27 0.09 37.69
CA GLU A 14 -12.09 -1.18 36.98
C GLU A 14 -12.76 -1.14 35.61
N GLY A 15 -12.06 -1.46 34.52
CA GLY A 15 -12.65 -1.54 33.17
C GLY A 15 -11.75 -0.94 32.09
N SER A 16 -12.36 -0.48 30.98
CA SER A 16 -11.62 0.00 29.80
C SER A 16 -10.85 1.29 30.02
N LEU A 17 -11.13 2.02 31.10
CA LEU A 17 -10.41 3.24 31.50
C LEU A 17 -9.33 2.96 32.58
N THR A 18 -9.08 1.70 32.91
CA THR A 18 -8.07 1.28 33.91
C THR A 18 -7.07 0.33 33.26
N LYS A 19 -5.76 0.58 33.42
CA LYS A 19 -4.71 -0.35 32.98
C LYS A 19 -3.84 -0.77 34.15
N LYS A 20 -3.87 -2.05 34.49
CA LYS A 20 -3.02 -2.65 35.52
C LYS A 20 -1.64 -2.95 34.93
N LEU A 21 -0.60 -2.43 35.55
CA LEU A 21 0.79 -2.76 35.23
C LEU A 21 1.28 -3.75 36.31
N CYS A 22 1.86 -4.87 35.88
CA CYS A 22 2.46 -5.87 36.75
C CYS A 22 3.93 -6.05 36.39
N GLU A 23 4.72 -6.57 37.34
CA GLU A 23 6.11 -6.97 37.07
C GLU A 23 6.17 -8.04 35.99
N GLN A 24 7.22 -7.98 35.16
CA GLN A 24 7.42 -8.91 34.06
C GLN A 24 7.77 -10.29 34.63
N ASP A 25 6.97 -11.29 34.31
CA ASP A 25 7.16 -12.65 34.79
C ASP A 25 8.32 -13.31 34.02
N PRO A 26 9.45 -13.66 34.68
CA PRO A 26 10.63 -14.23 34.02
C PRO A 26 10.40 -15.64 33.47
N THR A 27 9.24 -16.26 33.75
CA THR A 27 8.87 -17.57 33.20
C THR A 27 8.23 -17.53 31.81
N LEU A 28 7.93 -16.32 31.30
CA LEU A 28 7.38 -16.10 29.96
C LEU A 28 8.44 -15.78 28.89
N ASP A 29 9.73 -15.88 29.22
CA ASP A 29 10.86 -15.70 28.29
C ASP A 29 11.00 -16.81 27.23
N GLY A 30 9.95 -17.61 27.01
CA GLY A 30 9.95 -18.76 26.09
C GLY A 30 8.69 -18.94 25.25
N VAL A 31 7.68 -18.07 25.36
CA VAL A 31 6.52 -18.10 24.45
C VAL A 31 6.89 -17.31 23.20
N THR A 32 7.68 -17.98 22.35
CA THR A 32 7.96 -17.70 20.94
C THR A 32 7.67 -16.27 20.48
N ASP A 33 8.75 -15.56 20.15
CA ASP A 33 8.84 -14.39 19.27
C ASP A 33 8.31 -14.69 17.85
N ARG A 34 7.10 -15.24 17.75
CA ARG A 34 6.36 -15.37 16.51
C ARG A 34 5.73 -14.01 16.30
N PRO A 35 6.12 -13.26 15.26
CA PRO A 35 5.47 -11.99 14.97
C PRO A 35 3.97 -12.24 14.89
N ILE A 36 3.20 -11.41 15.61
CA ILE A 36 1.74 -11.42 15.58
C ILE A 36 1.34 -11.48 14.10
N LEU A 37 0.54 -12.49 13.73
CA LEU A 37 0.06 -12.61 12.35
C LEU A 37 -0.79 -11.37 12.04
N ASP A 38 -0.36 -10.55 11.09
CA ASP A 38 -1.14 -9.38 10.62
C ASP A 38 -2.48 -9.79 9.98
N CYS A 39 -2.64 -11.07 9.62
CA CYS A 39 -3.86 -11.61 9.02
C CYS A 39 -4.35 -12.84 9.78
N CYS A 40 -5.58 -12.81 10.28
CA CYS A 40 -6.25 -13.93 10.95
C CYS A 40 -7.33 -14.62 10.09
N ALA A 41 -7.41 -14.27 8.80
CA ALA A 41 -8.41 -14.83 7.90
C ALA A 41 -8.09 -16.30 7.60
N CYS A 42 -9.12 -17.14 7.54
CA CYS A 42 -9.02 -18.54 7.15
C CYS A 42 -9.39 -18.72 5.67
N GLY A 43 -8.74 -19.65 4.99
CA GLY A 43 -9.05 -19.99 3.59
C GLY A 43 -8.47 -19.02 2.56
N THR A 44 -9.05 -19.00 1.36
CA THR A 44 -8.60 -18.14 0.25
C THR A 44 -9.77 -17.37 -0.34
N ALA A 45 -9.46 -16.21 -0.91
CA ALA A 45 -10.44 -15.35 -1.58
C ALA A 45 -9.95 -14.98 -2.98
N LYS A 46 -10.88 -14.79 -3.91
CA LYS A 46 -10.61 -14.37 -5.29
C LYS A 46 -11.22 -13.00 -5.52
N TYR A 47 -10.42 -12.09 -6.10
CA TYR A 47 -10.83 -10.73 -6.39
C TYR A 47 -10.71 -10.45 -7.89
N ARG A 48 -11.49 -9.46 -8.35
CA ARG A 48 -11.36 -8.87 -9.68
C ARG A 48 -10.91 -7.43 -9.53
N LEU A 49 -9.74 -7.12 -10.08
CA LEU A 49 -9.24 -5.74 -10.17
C LEU A 49 -9.68 -5.16 -11.52
N THR A 50 -10.33 -3.99 -11.47
CA THR A 50 -10.66 -3.22 -12.67
C THR A 50 -10.01 -1.85 -12.56
N PHE A 51 -9.15 -1.51 -13.53
CA PHE A 51 -8.52 -0.19 -13.61
C PHE A 51 -9.34 0.72 -14.52
N TYR A 52 -9.63 1.93 -14.04
CA TYR A 52 -10.33 2.97 -14.79
C TYR A 52 -9.42 4.18 -14.95
N GLY A 53 -8.90 4.40 -16.16
CA GLY A 53 -8.08 5.57 -16.46
C GLY A 53 -8.93 6.83 -16.57
N ASN A 54 -8.71 7.81 -15.69
CA ASN A 54 -9.39 9.11 -15.72
C ASN A 54 -8.53 10.23 -16.35
N TRP A 55 -7.44 9.85 -17.04
CA TRP A 55 -6.56 10.75 -17.76
C TRP A 55 -7.08 10.97 -19.19
N SER A 56 -7.47 12.20 -19.48
CA SER A 56 -8.02 12.60 -20.77
C SER A 56 -7.68 14.05 -21.06
N GLU A 57 -7.80 14.48 -22.31
CA GLU A 57 -7.61 15.89 -22.70
C GLU A 57 -8.54 16.84 -21.91
N LYS A 58 -9.77 16.40 -21.61
CA LYS A 58 -10.73 17.22 -20.86
C LYS A 58 -10.33 17.38 -19.39
N THR A 59 -9.86 16.29 -18.76
CA THR A 59 -9.50 16.30 -17.33
C THR A 59 -8.10 16.87 -17.10
N HIS A 60 -7.20 16.74 -18.06
CA HIS A 60 -5.80 17.16 -17.98
C HIS A 60 -5.37 17.82 -19.31
N PRO A 61 -5.80 19.06 -19.59
CA PRO A 61 -5.64 19.68 -20.91
C PRO A 61 -4.23 20.19 -21.20
N LYS A 62 -3.48 20.55 -20.16
CA LYS A 62 -2.13 21.11 -20.31
C LYS A 62 -1.18 20.04 -20.84
N ASP A 63 -0.53 20.34 -21.97
CA ASP A 63 0.47 19.48 -22.64
C ASP A 63 0.00 18.04 -22.85
N TYR A 64 -1.32 17.84 -23.03
CA TYR A 64 -1.87 16.51 -23.26
C TYR A 64 -1.31 15.96 -24.58
N PRO A 65 -0.73 14.74 -24.59
CA PRO A 65 -0.12 14.19 -25.78
C PRO A 65 -1.20 13.76 -26.77
N ARG A 66 -1.53 14.66 -27.70
CA ARG A 66 -2.55 14.47 -28.76
C ARG A 66 -2.01 13.70 -29.95
N GLU A 67 -0.72 13.84 -30.20
CA GLU A 67 -0.09 13.42 -31.44
C GLU A 67 0.40 11.97 -31.41
N TYR A 68 0.61 11.44 -32.61
CA TYR A 68 1.25 10.16 -32.81
C TYR A 68 2.75 10.30 -32.51
N SER A 69 3.26 9.51 -31.57
CA SER A 69 4.69 9.45 -31.31
C SER A 69 5.35 8.53 -32.31
N ARG A 70 6.29 9.07 -33.07
CA ARG A 70 7.18 8.28 -33.95
C ARG A 70 8.12 7.36 -33.18
N TYR A 71 8.42 7.69 -31.92
CA TYR A 71 9.34 6.91 -31.09
C TYR A 71 8.72 5.60 -30.59
N PHE A 72 7.44 5.64 -30.20
CA PHE A 72 6.71 4.46 -29.70
C PHE A 72 5.73 3.89 -30.73
N MET A 73 5.77 4.37 -31.99
CA MET A 73 4.89 3.95 -33.09
C MET A 73 3.41 3.84 -32.71
N GLY A 74 2.91 4.82 -31.97
CA GLY A 74 1.57 4.78 -31.41
C GLY A 74 1.08 6.15 -30.95
N ARG A 75 -0.13 6.20 -30.41
CA ARG A 75 -0.57 7.38 -29.68
C ARG A 75 0.28 7.53 -28.42
N ALA A 76 0.81 8.72 -28.20
CA ALA A 76 1.61 8.99 -27.01
C ALA A 76 0.77 8.90 -25.72
N ASN A 77 -0.54 9.18 -25.79
CA ASN A 77 -1.46 9.00 -24.67
C ASN A 77 -1.85 7.53 -24.46
N HIS A 78 -1.15 6.84 -23.58
CA HIS A 78 -1.48 5.46 -23.26
C HIS A 78 -1.15 5.12 -21.81
N TRP A 79 -1.75 4.04 -21.34
CA TRP A 79 -1.29 3.32 -20.16
C TRP A 79 -0.51 2.10 -20.65
N SER A 80 0.64 1.84 -20.03
CA SER A 80 1.34 0.57 -20.25
C SER A 80 0.50 -0.60 -19.72
N ALA A 81 0.93 -1.83 -20.02
CA ALA A 81 0.34 -3.00 -19.41
C ALA A 81 0.41 -2.91 -17.87
N ILE A 82 -0.69 -3.28 -17.20
CA ILE A 82 -0.75 -3.35 -15.75
C ILE A 82 -0.06 -4.64 -15.31
N ILE A 83 0.92 -4.51 -14.41
CA ILE A 83 1.68 -5.62 -13.84
C ILE A 83 1.70 -5.52 -12.31
N GLY A 84 1.58 -6.66 -11.65
CA GLY A 84 1.55 -6.78 -10.19
C GLY A 84 1.17 -8.19 -9.77
N GLY A 85 1.03 -8.41 -8.46
CA GLY A 85 0.66 -9.71 -7.91
C GLY A 85 0.21 -9.61 -6.46
N SER A 86 -0.50 -10.65 -5.98
CA SER A 86 -0.79 -10.80 -4.56
C SER A 86 0.46 -11.29 -3.84
N HIS A 87 0.95 -10.56 -2.84
CA HIS A 87 2.19 -10.88 -2.14
C HIS A 87 2.07 -10.69 -0.61
N SER A 88 3.05 -11.20 0.13
CA SER A 88 3.18 -10.99 1.57
C SER A 88 3.96 -9.71 1.87
N LYS A 89 4.03 -9.31 3.15
CA LYS A 89 4.82 -8.16 3.61
C LYS A 89 6.33 -8.28 3.38
N ASN A 90 6.84 -9.47 3.08
CA ASN A 90 8.27 -9.71 2.85
C ASN A 90 8.73 -9.30 1.44
N TYR A 91 7.79 -8.97 0.55
CA TYR A 91 8.08 -8.50 -0.80
C TYR A 91 7.50 -7.11 -0.99
N VAL A 92 8.31 -6.20 -1.54
CA VAL A 92 7.91 -4.83 -1.84
C VAL A 92 8.06 -4.65 -3.35
N LEU A 93 6.93 -4.49 -4.04
CA LEU A 93 6.91 -4.28 -5.48
C LEU A 93 7.49 -2.90 -5.86
N TRP A 94 7.03 -1.87 -5.15
CA TRP A 94 7.54 -0.50 -5.16
C TRP A 94 6.99 0.22 -3.92
N GLU A 95 7.65 1.28 -3.46
CA GLU A 95 7.18 2.10 -2.34
C GLU A 95 7.61 3.56 -2.49
N TYR A 96 6.86 4.48 -1.86
CA TYR A 96 7.22 5.90 -1.86
C TYR A 96 8.51 6.13 -1.08
N GLY A 97 9.46 6.84 -1.68
CA GLY A 97 10.78 7.09 -1.10
C GLY A 97 11.76 5.93 -1.26
N GLY A 98 11.31 4.77 -1.75
CA GLY A 98 12.17 3.66 -2.12
C GLY A 98 12.84 3.86 -3.49
N TYR A 99 13.91 3.11 -3.74
CA TYR A 99 14.54 3.04 -5.06
C TYR A 99 13.75 2.09 -5.97
N ALA A 100 13.64 2.45 -7.25
CA ALA A 100 13.05 1.57 -8.25
C ALA A 100 13.99 0.38 -8.54
N SER A 101 13.43 -0.83 -8.59
CA SER A 101 14.10 -1.99 -9.17
C SER A 101 14.29 -1.80 -10.68
N GLU A 102 15.07 -2.68 -11.31
CA GLU A 102 15.24 -2.67 -12.76
C GLU A 102 13.90 -2.96 -13.48
N GLY A 103 13.07 -3.85 -12.94
CA GLY A 103 11.71 -4.10 -13.42
C GLY A 103 10.82 -2.87 -13.35
N VAL A 104 10.80 -2.18 -12.21
CA VAL A 104 10.04 -0.94 -12.04
C VAL A 104 10.53 0.15 -13.01
N LYS A 105 11.85 0.27 -13.18
CA LYS A 105 12.46 1.23 -14.11
C LYS A 105 12.00 0.98 -15.55
N GLN A 106 12.00 -0.27 -16.01
CA GLN A 106 11.56 -0.59 -17.39
C GLN A 106 10.07 -0.32 -17.61
N VAL A 107 9.22 -0.54 -16.62
CA VAL A 107 7.81 -0.16 -16.70
C VAL A 107 7.66 1.36 -16.78
N ALA A 108 8.39 2.10 -15.94
CA ALA A 108 8.30 3.56 -15.86
C ALA A 108 8.86 4.27 -17.11
N GLU A 109 9.96 3.79 -17.67
CA GLU A 109 10.66 4.45 -18.78
C GLU A 109 10.19 3.95 -20.16
N LEU A 110 9.87 2.66 -20.27
CA LEU A 110 9.62 1.99 -21.56
C LEU A 110 8.23 1.37 -21.66
N GLY A 111 7.47 1.30 -20.56
CA GLY A 111 6.17 0.62 -20.52
C GLY A 111 6.27 -0.90 -20.66
N SER A 112 7.45 -1.50 -20.49
CA SER A 112 7.68 -2.95 -20.64
C SER A 112 7.50 -3.68 -19.32
N PRO A 113 6.54 -4.61 -19.19
CA PRO A 113 6.34 -5.37 -17.95
C PRO A 113 7.23 -6.61 -17.85
N VAL A 114 8.01 -6.95 -18.88
CA VAL A 114 8.71 -8.24 -18.99
C VAL A 114 9.66 -8.45 -17.81
N LYS A 115 10.52 -7.47 -17.53
CA LYS A 115 11.48 -7.58 -16.42
C LYS A 115 10.79 -7.59 -15.06
N MET A 116 9.72 -6.81 -14.92
CA MET A 116 8.93 -6.78 -13.69
C MET A 116 8.24 -8.13 -13.43
N GLU A 117 7.74 -8.79 -14.47
CA GLU A 117 7.17 -10.13 -14.34
C GLU A 117 8.22 -11.17 -13.90
N GLU A 118 9.43 -11.10 -14.44
CA GLU A 118 10.55 -11.93 -13.98
C GLU A 118 10.86 -11.72 -12.50
N GLU A 119 10.89 -10.47 -12.03
CA GLU A 119 11.16 -10.12 -10.62
C GLU A 119 10.05 -10.61 -9.68
N ILE A 120 8.80 -10.59 -10.12
CA ILE A 120 7.66 -11.09 -9.32
C ILE A 120 7.67 -12.61 -9.20
N ARG A 121 8.22 -13.32 -10.20
CA ARG A 121 8.20 -14.80 -10.26
C ARG A 121 9.40 -15.47 -9.59
N GLN A 122 10.47 -14.72 -9.30
CA GLN A 122 11.66 -15.21 -8.59
C GLN A 122 11.36 -15.46 -7.12
#